data_AF-A0A2D6DPJ8-F1
#
_entry.id   AF-A0A2D6DPJ8-F1
#
_cell.length_a   1.000
_cell.length_b   1.000
_cell.length_c   1.000
_cell.angle_alpha   90.00
_cell.angle_beta   90.00
_cell.angle_gamma   90.00
#
_symmetry.space_group_name_H-M   'P 1'
#
loop_
_entity.id
_entity.type
_entity.pdbx_description
1 polymer ?
#
loop_
_entity_poly.entity_id
_entity_poly.type
_entity_poly.pdbx_seq_one_letter_code
_entity_poly.pdbx_strand_id
1 'polypeptide(L)'
;MAGEDLTKSIDELKRICFKGNYEKLPVYPRYVTHKISIRIVRLLLHTSITPNQITLFSIVAGMTSCILLATAIPIYFFIGALILELYYVIDAVDGQLARYKKLSSMTGGYLDYVSNYIVHPCVFFCIGLGILRCSGNILPIVFAFSASVSVTLISVFSECKYNVFVSAIKKASSVKVKKIDGGEKSEVRLSAPRYLFSLLHKLCTYPTIMNSIVLVAIFNLFIPEFTIASFEFNLPYILVVFYGLSCPLVFFAKLAYFIRTRGMEKEFSDTFDVC
;
A
#
# COMPACT_ATOMS: atom_id res chain seq x y z
N MET A 1 -26.17 26.63 8.21
CA MET A 1 -25.33 26.06 7.12
C MET A 1 -25.16 24.53 7.21
N ALA A 2 -25.97 23.78 7.99
CA ALA A 2 -25.78 22.33 8.18
C ALA A 2 -26.66 21.43 7.25
N GLY A 3 -27.55 22.01 6.46
CA GLY A 3 -28.55 21.28 5.67
C GLY A 3 -28.22 21.02 4.18
N GLU A 4 -27.18 21.65 3.63
CA GLU A 4 -26.85 21.60 2.19
C GLU A 4 -25.90 20.45 1.79
N ASP A 5 -25.23 19.82 2.77
CA ASP A 5 -24.10 18.91 2.49
C ASP A 5 -24.52 17.44 2.29
N LEU A 6 -25.68 17.02 2.82
CA LEU A 6 -26.19 15.65 2.65
C LEU A 6 -26.78 15.41 1.25
N THR A 7 -27.11 16.49 0.54
CA THR A 7 -27.58 16.51 -0.86
C THR A 7 -26.46 16.46 -1.89
N LYS A 8 -25.18 16.59 -1.50
CA LYS A 8 -24.08 16.54 -2.46
C LYS A 8 -24.01 15.15 -3.11
N SER A 9 -24.10 15.17 -4.44
CA SER A 9 -23.96 13.95 -5.24
C SER A 9 -22.57 13.35 -5.01
N ILE A 10 -22.49 12.01 -5.02
CA ILE A 10 -21.22 11.28 -4.95
C ILE A 10 -20.25 11.78 -6.03
N ASP A 11 -20.76 12.23 -7.18
CA ASP A 11 -19.92 12.72 -8.27
C ASP A 11 -19.30 14.09 -7.99
N GLU A 12 -19.96 14.93 -7.20
CA GLU A 12 -19.36 16.18 -6.72
C GLU A 12 -18.25 15.89 -5.71
N LEU A 13 -18.51 14.97 -4.77
CA LEU A 13 -17.48 14.52 -3.83
C LEU A 13 -16.27 13.91 -4.54
N LYS A 14 -16.48 13.15 -5.63
CA LYS A 14 -15.36 12.63 -6.42
C LYS A 14 -14.51 13.72 -7.05
N ARG A 15 -15.11 14.85 -7.48
CA ARG A 15 -14.34 15.95 -8.08
C ARG A 15 -13.46 16.67 -7.06
N ILE A 16 -13.91 16.77 -5.81
CA ILE A 16 -13.19 17.47 -4.74
C ILE A 16 -12.15 16.55 -4.08
N CYS A 17 -12.51 15.30 -3.81
CA CYS A 17 -11.76 14.41 -2.94
C CYS A 17 -10.66 13.61 -3.63
N PHE A 18 -10.54 13.58 -4.96
CA PHE A 18 -9.54 12.77 -5.66
C PHE A 18 -8.44 13.61 -6.31
N LYS A 19 -7.19 13.13 -6.22
CA LYS A 19 -6.05 13.71 -6.93
C LYS A 19 -6.07 13.21 -8.38
N GLY A 20 -6.27 14.11 -9.33
CA GLY A 20 -6.26 13.77 -10.77
C GLY A 20 -7.53 13.07 -11.26
N ASN A 21 -7.42 12.30 -12.34
CA ASN A 21 -8.58 11.67 -12.98
C ASN A 21 -8.93 10.34 -12.31
N TYR A 22 -10.09 10.29 -11.63
CA TYR A 22 -10.64 9.10 -10.97
C TYR A 22 -10.70 7.87 -11.90
N GLU A 23 -11.01 8.08 -13.18
CA GLU A 23 -11.16 7.00 -14.16
C GLU A 23 -9.83 6.32 -14.51
N LYS A 24 -8.71 7.03 -14.31
CA LYS A 24 -7.35 6.53 -14.54
C LYS A 24 -6.73 5.83 -13.31
N LEU A 25 -7.47 5.71 -12.20
CA LEU A 25 -7.00 5.01 -11.00
C LEU A 25 -6.85 3.49 -11.27
N PRO A 26 -5.93 2.81 -10.58
CA PRO A 26 -5.82 1.36 -10.66
C PRO A 26 -7.15 0.69 -10.29
N VAL A 27 -7.42 -0.47 -10.87
CA VAL A 27 -8.70 -1.20 -10.78
C VAL A 27 -9.15 -1.35 -9.33
N TYR A 28 -8.29 -1.86 -8.45
CA TYR A 28 -8.68 -2.17 -7.08
C TYR A 28 -9.03 -0.91 -6.24
N PRO A 29 -8.18 0.12 -6.14
CA PRO A 29 -8.56 1.39 -5.51
C PRO A 29 -9.83 1.99 -6.11
N ARG A 30 -9.98 1.96 -7.45
CA ARG A 30 -11.14 2.56 -8.15
C ARG A 30 -12.46 1.86 -7.83
N TYR A 31 -12.47 0.53 -7.75
CA TYR A 31 -13.70 -0.25 -7.63
C TYR A 31 -14.03 -0.71 -6.21
N VAL A 32 -13.04 -0.82 -5.33
CA VAL A 32 -13.22 -1.27 -3.95
C VAL A 32 -12.97 -0.11 -3.00
N THR A 33 -11.71 0.25 -2.78
CA THR A 33 -11.29 1.17 -1.73
C THR A 33 -12.01 2.52 -1.82
N HIS A 34 -11.97 3.16 -2.99
CA HIS A 34 -12.51 4.49 -3.17
C HIS A 34 -14.02 4.54 -3.33
N LYS A 35 -14.64 3.44 -3.77
CA LYS A 35 -16.10 3.32 -3.71
C LYS A 35 -16.58 3.28 -2.27
N ILE A 36 -15.87 2.60 -1.38
CA ILE A 36 -16.25 2.49 0.03
C ILE A 36 -15.88 3.79 0.76
N SER A 37 -14.64 4.25 0.60
CA SER A 37 -14.11 5.41 1.33
C SER A 37 -14.93 6.68 1.07
N ILE A 38 -15.38 6.95 -0.17
CA ILE A 38 -16.15 8.16 -0.48
C ILE A 38 -17.52 8.16 0.20
N ARG A 39 -18.11 6.97 0.43
CA ARG A 39 -19.37 6.84 1.18
C ARG A 39 -19.14 7.09 2.66
N ILE A 40 -18.03 6.61 3.21
CA ILE A 40 -17.62 6.91 4.60
C ILE A 40 -17.38 8.41 4.76
N VAL A 41 -16.65 9.04 3.84
CA VAL A 41 -16.41 10.50 3.85
C VAL A 41 -17.74 11.25 3.90
N ARG A 42 -18.72 10.88 3.06
CA ARG A 42 -20.06 11.50 3.04
C ARG A 42 -20.73 11.45 4.42
N LEU A 43 -20.64 10.33 5.13
CA LEU A 43 -21.19 10.20 6.48
C LEU A 43 -20.45 11.09 7.49
N LEU A 44 -19.13 11.23 7.34
CA LEU A 44 -18.28 11.99 8.26
C LEU A 44 -18.32 13.51 8.03
N LEU A 45 -18.89 14.00 6.92
CA LEU A 45 -18.94 15.43 6.60
C LEU A 45 -19.61 16.26 7.70
N HIS A 46 -20.64 15.71 8.33
CA HIS A 46 -21.42 16.38 9.38
C HIS A 46 -20.83 16.25 10.79
N THR A 47 -19.72 15.52 10.93
CA THR A 47 -19.06 15.32 12.21
C THR A 47 -17.92 16.32 12.39
N SER A 48 -17.58 16.65 13.64
CA SER A 48 -16.39 17.43 13.99
C SER A 48 -15.08 16.63 13.89
N ILE A 49 -15.15 15.37 13.43
CA ILE A 49 -13.99 14.49 13.30
C ILE A 49 -12.99 15.11 12.30
N THR A 50 -11.74 15.15 12.73
CA THR A 50 -10.61 15.68 11.97
C THR A 50 -9.90 14.57 11.19
N PRO A 51 -9.23 14.88 10.06
CA PRO A 51 -8.46 13.89 9.30
C PRO A 51 -7.41 13.15 10.16
N ASN A 52 -6.67 13.87 11.00
CA ASN A 52 -5.62 13.26 11.83
C ASN A 52 -6.18 12.24 12.85
N GLN A 53 -7.41 12.43 13.35
CA GLN A 53 -8.07 11.44 14.20
C GLN A 53 -8.40 10.16 13.42
N ILE A 54 -8.77 10.29 12.15
CA ILE A 54 -9.03 9.16 11.26
C ILE A 54 -7.73 8.41 10.97
N THR A 55 -6.63 9.11 10.72
CA THR A 55 -5.30 8.50 10.56
C THR A 55 -4.86 7.77 11.83
N LEU A 56 -5.10 8.34 13.02
CA LEU A 56 -4.77 7.64 14.27
C LEU A 56 -5.62 6.36 14.42
N PHE A 57 -6.90 6.43 14.07
CA PHE A 57 -7.79 5.27 14.08
C PHE A 57 -7.36 4.20 13.05
N SER A 58 -6.89 4.61 11.87
CA SER A 58 -6.34 3.67 10.88
C SER A 58 -5.12 2.95 11.46
N ILE A 59 -4.17 3.66 12.07
CA ILE A 59 -3.00 3.04 12.71
C ILE A 59 -3.42 2.00 13.75
N VAL A 60 -4.38 2.34 14.63
CA VAL A 60 -4.89 1.39 15.65
C VAL A 60 -5.53 0.17 15.00
N ALA A 61 -6.33 0.35 13.95
CA ALA A 61 -6.92 -0.76 13.19
C ALA A 61 -5.84 -1.64 12.54
N GLY A 62 -4.83 -1.03 11.90
CA GLY A 62 -3.70 -1.73 11.28
C GLY A 62 -2.90 -2.56 12.29
N MET A 63 -2.63 -2.00 13.48
CA MET A 63 -1.95 -2.72 14.55
C MET A 63 -2.82 -3.84 15.15
N THR A 64 -4.13 -3.62 15.29
CA THR A 64 -5.09 -4.64 15.74
C THR A 64 -5.12 -5.82 14.76
N SER A 65 -5.12 -5.53 13.45
CA SER A 65 -4.97 -6.54 12.41
C SER A 65 -3.69 -7.35 12.59
N CYS A 66 -2.54 -6.68 12.78
CA CYS A 66 -1.26 -7.35 13.02
C CYS A 66 -1.31 -8.31 14.22
N ILE A 67 -1.89 -7.88 15.34
CA ILE A 67 -2.03 -8.72 16.54
C ILE A 67 -2.86 -9.97 16.24
N LEU A 68 -3.99 -9.83 15.55
CA LEU A 68 -4.85 -10.95 15.19
C LEU A 68 -4.15 -11.93 14.23
N LEU A 69 -3.43 -11.41 13.23
CA LEU A 69 -2.64 -12.22 12.31
C LEU A 69 -1.52 -13.02 13.02
N ALA A 70 -1.02 -12.53 14.16
CA ALA A 70 -0.01 -13.22 14.97
C ALA A 70 -0.55 -14.35 15.87
N THR A 71 -1.87 -14.54 15.93
CA THR A 71 -2.47 -15.59 16.77
C THR A 71 -2.48 -16.98 16.11
N ALA A 72 -2.29 -17.05 14.79
CA ALA A 72 -2.32 -18.27 13.98
C ALA A 72 -3.59 -19.15 14.13
N ILE A 73 -4.67 -18.59 14.66
CA ILE A 73 -5.99 -19.21 14.68
C ILE A 73 -6.73 -18.80 13.38
N PRO A 74 -7.28 -19.74 12.58
CA PRO A 74 -7.85 -19.42 11.27
C PRO A 74 -8.91 -18.30 11.29
N ILE A 75 -9.82 -18.31 12.26
CA ILE A 75 -10.86 -17.29 12.37
C ILE A 75 -10.30 -15.90 12.72
N TYR A 76 -9.31 -15.83 13.61
CA TYR A 76 -8.66 -14.56 13.95
C TYR A 76 -7.78 -14.06 12.81
N PHE A 77 -7.13 -14.95 12.08
CA PHE A 77 -6.40 -14.60 10.86
C PHE A 77 -7.34 -13.97 9.82
N PHE A 78 -8.52 -14.55 9.61
CA PHE A 78 -9.55 -14.00 8.73
C PHE A 78 -10.06 -12.63 9.18
N ILE A 79 -10.41 -12.47 10.46
CA ILE A 79 -10.84 -11.18 11.01
C ILE A 79 -9.70 -10.14 10.88
N GLY A 80 -8.46 -10.53 11.16
CA GLY A 80 -7.28 -9.67 10.99
C GLY A 80 -7.10 -9.22 9.53
N ALA A 81 -7.27 -10.12 8.57
CA ALA A 81 -7.21 -9.78 7.15
C ALA A 81 -8.31 -8.79 6.73
N LEU A 82 -9.54 -8.94 7.26
CA LEU A 82 -10.63 -7.97 7.02
C LEU A 82 -10.37 -6.61 7.68
N ILE A 83 -9.79 -6.59 8.88
CA ILE A 83 -9.41 -5.35 9.54
C ILE A 83 -8.26 -4.67 8.79
N LEU A 84 -7.36 -5.42 8.15
CA LEU A 84 -6.33 -4.88 7.27
C LEU A 84 -6.93 -4.17 6.05
N GLU A 85 -7.94 -4.78 5.43
CA GLU A 85 -8.72 -4.17 4.35
C GLU A 85 -9.37 -2.86 4.82
N LEU A 86 -9.97 -2.89 6.01
CA LEU A 86 -10.59 -1.72 6.61
C LEU A 86 -9.56 -0.61 6.90
N TYR A 87 -8.38 -0.94 7.41
CA TYR A 87 -7.26 -0.02 7.59
C TYR A 87 -6.96 0.74 6.29
N TYR A 88 -6.79 0.02 5.18
CA TYR A 88 -6.49 0.61 3.88
C TYR A 88 -7.62 1.50 3.34
N VAL A 89 -8.88 1.14 3.63
CA VAL A 89 -10.03 1.99 3.30
C VAL A 89 -10.04 3.27 4.12
N ILE A 90 -9.81 3.19 5.43
CA ILE A 90 -9.82 4.34 6.35
C ILE A 90 -8.67 5.30 6.04
N ASP A 91 -7.50 4.78 5.68
CA ASP A 91 -6.36 5.56 5.20
C ASP A 91 -6.75 6.41 3.97
N ALA A 92 -7.51 5.84 3.03
CA ALA A 92 -8.05 6.64 1.92
C ALA A 92 -9.09 7.69 2.36
N VAL A 93 -9.83 7.46 3.45
CA VAL A 93 -10.85 8.39 3.98
C VAL A 93 -10.20 9.65 4.53
N ASP A 94 -9.08 9.56 5.27
CA ASP A 94 -8.47 10.72 5.90
C ASP A 94 -8.05 11.79 4.89
N GLY A 95 -7.44 11.37 3.77
CA GLY A 95 -6.95 12.26 2.74
C GLY A 95 -8.09 12.84 1.94
N GLN A 96 -9.15 12.06 1.70
CA GLN A 96 -10.37 12.55 1.05
C GLN A 96 -11.08 13.60 1.93
N LEU A 97 -11.20 13.34 3.23
CA LEU A 97 -11.79 14.27 4.18
C LEU A 97 -10.95 15.54 4.34
N ALA A 98 -9.61 15.42 4.38
CA ALA A 98 -8.69 16.54 4.46
C ALA A 98 -8.80 17.47 3.24
N ARG A 99 -9.01 16.90 2.04
CA ARG A 99 -9.23 17.69 0.82
C ARG A 99 -10.60 18.37 0.84
N TYR A 100 -11.64 17.64 1.23
CA TYR A 100 -12.98 18.19 1.31
C TYR A 100 -13.10 19.34 2.31
N LYS A 101 -12.66 19.13 3.55
CA LYS A 101 -12.71 20.15 4.62
C LYS A 101 -11.64 21.25 4.47
N LYS A 102 -10.79 21.18 3.44
CA LYS A 102 -9.60 22.06 3.26
C LYS A 102 -8.67 22.07 4.48
N LEU A 103 -8.56 20.93 5.16
CA LEU A 103 -7.69 20.69 6.31
C LEU A 103 -6.44 19.89 5.95
N SER A 104 -6.06 19.88 4.67
CA SER A 104 -4.83 19.23 4.21
C SER A 104 -3.62 19.92 4.84
N SER A 105 -2.74 19.16 5.47
CA SER A 105 -1.56 19.67 6.16
C SER A 105 -0.33 18.81 5.86
N MET A 106 0.87 19.40 5.97
CA MET A 106 2.13 18.67 5.83
C MET A 106 2.28 17.63 6.94
N THR A 107 1.84 17.96 8.17
CA THR A 107 1.85 17.04 9.31
C THR A 107 0.95 15.84 9.09
N GLY A 108 -0.26 16.03 8.52
CA GLY A 108 -1.15 14.93 8.19
C GLY A 108 -0.55 14.00 7.14
N GLY A 109 0.04 14.55 6.07
CA GLY A 109 0.75 13.75 5.07
C GLY A 109 1.94 12.99 5.65
N TYR A 110 2.71 13.60 6.55
CA TYR A 110 3.79 12.91 7.26
C TYR A 110 3.28 11.76 8.12
N LEU A 111 2.18 11.94 8.85
CA LEU A 111 1.59 10.89 9.70
C LEU A 111 1.09 9.70 8.87
N ASP A 112 0.47 9.95 7.71
CA ASP A 112 0.08 8.92 6.73
C ASP A 112 1.29 8.08 6.29
N TYR A 113 2.40 8.73 5.92
CA TYR A 113 3.64 7.99 5.63
C TYR A 113 4.12 7.14 6.81
N VAL A 114 4.16 7.69 8.01
CA VAL A 114 4.58 6.97 9.22
C VAL A 114 3.68 5.76 9.48
N SER A 115 2.36 5.91 9.34
CA SER A 115 1.39 4.81 9.46
C SER A 115 1.78 3.64 8.54
N ASN A 116 1.98 3.93 7.26
CA ASN A 116 2.32 2.93 6.26
C ASN A 116 3.68 2.26 6.54
N TYR A 117 4.67 3.02 7.02
CA TYR A 117 5.98 2.48 7.42
C TYR A 117 5.94 1.56 8.63
N ILE A 118 4.95 1.71 9.51
CA ILE A 118 4.77 0.85 10.69
C ILE A 118 3.96 -0.39 10.30
N VAL A 119 2.76 -0.20 9.76
CA VAL A 119 1.79 -1.30 9.59
C VAL A 119 2.27 -2.31 8.54
N HIS A 120 2.78 -1.84 7.39
CA HIS A 120 3.11 -2.73 6.27
C HIS A 120 4.15 -3.82 6.61
N PRO A 121 5.32 -3.50 7.21
CA PRO A 121 6.27 -4.54 7.62
C PRO A 121 5.76 -5.36 8.81
N CYS A 122 4.99 -4.77 9.73
CA CYS A 122 4.43 -5.47 10.89
C CYS A 122 3.49 -6.60 10.47
N VAL A 123 2.71 -6.45 9.39
CA VAL A 123 1.81 -7.49 8.87
C VAL A 123 2.57 -8.79 8.58
N PHE A 124 3.62 -8.73 7.76
CA PHE A 124 4.40 -9.93 7.41
C PHE A 124 5.07 -10.55 8.64
N PHE A 125 5.70 -9.72 9.47
CA PHE A 125 6.36 -10.18 10.69
C PHE A 125 5.38 -10.89 11.62
N CYS A 126 4.19 -10.34 11.83
CA CYS A 126 3.17 -10.92 12.68
C CYS A 126 2.63 -12.25 12.13
N ILE A 127 2.39 -12.36 10.82
CA ILE A 127 2.00 -13.63 10.20
C ILE A 127 3.08 -14.70 10.44
N GLY A 128 4.36 -14.37 10.18
CA GLY A 128 5.47 -15.29 10.41
C GLY A 128 5.63 -15.69 11.88
N LEU A 129 5.44 -14.75 12.81
CA LEU A 129 5.47 -14.98 14.25
C LEU A 129 4.34 -15.91 14.71
N GLY A 130 3.12 -15.75 14.17
CA GLY A 130 2.01 -16.64 14.45
C GLY A 130 2.33 -18.08 14.03
N ILE A 131 2.83 -18.27 12.80
CA ILE A 131 3.17 -19.59 12.28
C ILE A 131 4.31 -20.22 13.09
N LEU A 132 5.34 -19.44 13.47
CA LEU A 132 6.43 -19.92 14.33
C LEU A 132 5.91 -20.46 15.66
N ARG A 133 4.96 -19.77 16.30
CA ARG A 133 4.41 -20.20 17.60
C ARG A 133 3.60 -21.48 17.52
N CYS A 134 2.88 -21.71 16.42
CA CYS A 134 2.08 -22.91 16.24
C CYS A 134 2.91 -24.11 15.77
N SER A 135 3.75 -23.92 14.75
CA SER A 135 4.52 -25.00 14.11
C SER A 135 5.87 -25.29 14.77
N GLY A 136 6.41 -24.35 15.57
CA GLY A 136 7.78 -24.40 16.09
C GLY A 136 8.87 -24.21 15.02
N ASN A 137 8.52 -24.03 13.75
CA ASN A 137 9.47 -23.90 12.64
C ASN A 137 9.93 -22.44 12.48
N ILE A 138 11.25 -22.23 12.40
CA ILE A 138 11.86 -20.91 12.22
C ILE A 138 11.82 -20.38 10.79
N LEU A 139 11.63 -21.25 9.78
CA LEU A 139 11.66 -20.83 8.38
C LEU A 139 10.60 -19.77 8.02
N PRO A 140 9.32 -19.88 8.45
CA PRO A 140 8.32 -18.85 8.21
C PRO A 140 8.72 -17.46 8.70
N ILE A 141 9.28 -17.35 9.92
CA ILE A 141 9.65 -16.05 10.45
C ILE A 141 10.84 -15.44 9.69
N VAL A 142 11.76 -16.26 9.17
CA VAL A 142 12.87 -15.81 8.33
C VAL A 142 12.35 -15.26 7.00
N PHE A 143 11.44 -15.97 6.33
CA PHE A 143 10.82 -15.48 5.09
C PHE A 143 9.94 -14.24 5.33
N ALA A 144 9.20 -14.21 6.44
CA ALA A 144 8.43 -13.04 6.85
C ALA A 144 9.31 -11.82 7.07
N PHE A 145 10.43 -11.98 7.79
CA PHE A 145 11.39 -10.91 8.01
C PHE A 145 11.98 -10.40 6.69
N SER A 146 12.36 -11.31 5.79
CA SER A 146 12.79 -10.96 4.42
C SER A 146 11.75 -10.12 3.68
N ALA A 147 10.47 -10.53 3.73
CA ALA A 147 9.37 -9.78 3.13
C ALA A 147 9.20 -8.39 3.78
N SER A 148 9.15 -8.31 5.12
CA SER A 148 9.01 -7.07 5.89
C SER A 148 10.11 -6.05 5.55
N VAL A 149 11.37 -6.50 5.56
CA VAL A 149 12.51 -5.66 5.22
C VAL A 149 12.41 -5.20 3.76
N SER A 150 12.11 -6.11 2.85
CA SER A 150 12.02 -5.79 1.42
C SER A 150 10.92 -4.79 1.09
N VAL A 151 9.72 -4.93 1.69
CA VAL A 151 8.62 -3.98 1.52
C VAL A 151 9.00 -2.61 2.07
N THR A 152 9.65 -2.56 3.24
CA THR A 152 10.15 -1.30 3.81
C THR A 152 11.17 -0.65 2.89
N LEU A 153 12.13 -1.43 2.37
CA LEU A 153 13.15 -0.95 1.45
C LEU A 153 12.56 -0.43 0.13
N ILE A 154 11.50 -1.05 -0.40
CA ILE A 154 10.80 -0.56 -1.60
C ILE A 154 10.17 0.82 -1.34
N SER A 155 9.55 1.00 -0.17
CA SER A 155 8.99 2.29 0.25
C SER A 155 10.10 3.34 0.46
N VAL A 156 11.14 3.01 1.24
CA VAL A 156 12.28 3.90 1.50
C VAL A 156 12.99 4.28 0.20
N PHE A 157 13.19 3.35 -0.73
CA PHE A 157 13.80 3.63 -2.03
C PHE A 157 13.00 4.69 -2.81
N SER A 158 11.67 4.64 -2.70
CA SER A 158 10.78 5.59 -3.36
C SER A 158 10.82 6.97 -2.67
N GLU A 159 11.06 7.02 -1.36
CA GLU A 159 11.24 8.28 -0.60
C GLU A 159 12.65 8.90 -0.76
N CYS A 160 13.69 8.08 -0.81
CA CYS A 160 15.06 8.53 -1.11
C CYS A 160 15.13 9.27 -2.44
N LYS A 161 14.32 8.86 -3.43
CA LYS A 161 14.18 9.59 -4.70
C LYS A 161 13.73 11.03 -4.47
N TYR A 162 12.71 11.25 -3.63
CA TYR A 162 12.23 12.60 -3.33
C TYR A 162 13.31 13.46 -2.66
N ASN A 163 14.09 12.90 -1.74
CA ASN A 163 15.20 13.62 -1.10
C ASN A 163 16.28 14.06 -2.10
N VAL A 164 16.61 13.20 -3.07
CA VAL A 164 17.54 13.55 -4.16
C VAL A 164 16.96 14.65 -5.05
N PHE A 165 15.69 14.56 -5.42
CA PHE A 165 15.03 15.57 -6.25
C PHE A 165 14.94 16.92 -5.55
N VAL A 166 14.55 16.95 -4.27
CA VAL A 166 14.50 18.18 -3.46
C VAL A 166 15.91 18.79 -3.33
N SER A 167 16.93 17.96 -3.14
CA SER A 167 18.33 18.44 -3.08
C SER A 167 18.80 19.02 -4.41
N ALA A 168 18.38 18.44 -5.54
CA ALA A 168 18.68 18.98 -6.87
C ALA A 168 17.95 20.31 -7.12
N ILE A 169 16.67 20.41 -6.74
CA ILE A 169 15.86 21.63 -6.85
C ILE A 169 16.46 22.76 -6.00
N LYS A 170 16.89 22.48 -4.77
CA LYS A 170 17.52 23.48 -3.89
C LYS A 170 18.83 24.05 -4.45
N LYS A 171 19.53 23.30 -5.31
CA LYS A 171 20.77 23.73 -5.97
C LYS A 171 20.53 24.48 -7.29
N ALA A 172 19.33 24.35 -7.86
CA ALA A 172 18.97 25.00 -9.11
C ALA A 172 18.65 26.48 -8.90
N SER A 173 19.08 27.32 -9.84
CA SER A 173 18.78 28.75 -9.87
C SER A 173 17.29 29.00 -10.09
N SER A 174 16.68 28.24 -11.00
CA SER A 174 15.24 28.25 -11.24
C SER A 174 14.74 26.89 -11.73
N VAL A 175 13.53 26.52 -11.32
CA VAL A 175 12.92 25.25 -11.71
C VAL A 175 11.50 25.48 -12.20
N LYS A 176 11.18 25.00 -13.40
CA LYS A 176 9.81 24.95 -13.94
C LYS A 176 9.33 23.51 -13.95
N VAL A 177 8.10 23.29 -13.46
CA VAL A 177 7.46 21.98 -13.53
C VAL A 177 6.84 21.82 -14.92
N LYS A 178 7.22 20.77 -15.65
CA LYS A 178 6.58 20.44 -16.93
C LYS A 178 5.16 19.94 -16.64
N LYS A 179 4.17 20.51 -17.33
CA LYS A 179 2.82 19.92 -17.33
C LYS A 179 2.90 18.58 -18.06
N ILE A 180 2.74 17.49 -17.31
CA ILE A 180 2.61 16.16 -17.91
C ILE A 180 1.20 16.10 -18.51
N ASP A 181 1.06 16.53 -19.77
CA ASP A 181 -0.13 16.20 -20.54
C ASP A 181 -0.16 14.68 -20.70
N GLY A 182 -1.26 14.07 -20.27
CA GLY A 182 -1.42 12.62 -20.18
C GLY A 182 -1.56 11.98 -21.55
N GLY A 183 -0.51 12.08 -22.37
CA GLY A 183 -0.38 11.42 -23.66
C GLY A 183 -0.61 9.93 -23.49
N GLU A 184 -1.32 9.36 -24.47
CA GLU A 184 -1.55 7.93 -24.57
C GLU A 184 -0.20 7.21 -24.45
N LYS A 185 -0.06 6.35 -23.44
CA LYS A 185 1.06 5.43 -23.36
C LYS A 185 0.94 4.51 -24.58
N SER A 186 1.76 4.76 -25.61
CA SER A 186 1.90 3.83 -26.73
C SER A 186 2.11 2.41 -26.18
N GLU A 187 1.36 1.43 -26.68
CA GLU A 187 1.52 0.03 -26.30
C GLU A 187 2.89 -0.47 -26.75
N VAL A 188 3.88 -0.33 -25.87
CA VAL A 188 5.21 -0.90 -26.09
C VAL A 188 5.08 -2.41 -25.88
N ARG A 189 5.33 -3.25 -26.91
CA ARG A 189 5.46 -4.70 -26.72
C ARG A 189 6.59 -4.99 -25.73
N LEU A 190 6.25 -5.46 -24.53
CA LEU A 190 7.24 -5.85 -23.53
C LEU A 190 7.92 -7.15 -23.94
N SER A 191 9.24 -7.23 -23.75
CA SER A 191 9.95 -8.52 -23.81
C SER A 191 9.53 -9.42 -22.64
N ALA A 192 9.58 -10.74 -22.84
CA ALA A 192 9.20 -11.74 -21.82
C ALA A 192 9.78 -11.50 -20.40
N PRO A 193 11.08 -11.18 -20.20
CA PRO A 193 11.60 -10.89 -18.87
C PRO A 193 11.04 -9.59 -18.26
N ARG A 194 10.75 -8.58 -19.08
CA ARG A 194 10.12 -7.34 -18.61
C ARG A 194 8.67 -7.58 -18.22
N TYR A 195 7.95 -8.44 -18.96
CA TYR A 195 6.59 -8.84 -18.60
C TYR A 195 6.56 -9.61 -17.27
N LEU A 196 7.44 -10.59 -17.10
CA LEU A 196 7.55 -11.36 -15.85
C LEU A 196 7.88 -10.45 -14.65
N PHE A 197 8.83 -9.52 -14.81
CA PHE A 197 9.13 -8.53 -13.79
C PHE A 197 7.93 -7.62 -13.48
N SER A 198 7.22 -7.15 -14.50
CA SER A 198 6.02 -6.32 -14.33
C SER A 198 4.93 -7.07 -13.53
N LEU A 199 4.72 -8.35 -13.83
CA LEU A 199 3.79 -9.21 -13.11
C LEU A 199 4.23 -9.39 -11.65
N LEU A 200 5.48 -9.77 -11.40
CA LEU A 200 6.03 -9.95 -10.04
C LEU A 200 5.97 -8.65 -9.23
N HIS A 201 6.32 -7.51 -9.83
CA HIS A 201 6.20 -6.20 -9.21
C HIS A 201 4.74 -5.90 -8.84
N LYS A 202 3.78 -6.19 -9.74
CA LYS A 202 2.35 -6.01 -9.47
C LYS A 202 1.88 -6.88 -8.31
N LEU A 203 2.35 -8.12 -8.22
CA LEU A 203 2.05 -9.03 -7.10
C LEU A 203 2.60 -8.53 -5.76
N CYS A 204 3.73 -7.82 -5.78
CA CYS A 204 4.36 -7.21 -4.61
C CYS A 204 3.84 -5.80 -4.29
N THR A 205 2.85 -5.29 -5.02
CA THR A 205 2.19 -4.04 -4.62
C THR A 205 1.33 -4.27 -3.40
N TYR A 206 1.31 -3.30 -2.48
CA TYR A 206 0.61 -3.45 -1.21
C TYR A 206 -0.88 -3.83 -1.33
N PRO A 207 -1.68 -3.23 -2.24
CA PRO A 207 -3.07 -3.65 -2.41
C PRO A 207 -3.20 -5.11 -2.87
N THR A 208 -2.29 -5.59 -3.71
CA THR A 208 -2.29 -6.99 -4.15
C THR A 208 -1.90 -7.92 -3.00
N ILE A 209 -0.89 -7.55 -2.20
CA ILE A 209 -0.49 -8.28 -0.99
C ILE A 209 -1.68 -8.44 -0.05
N MET A 210 -2.39 -7.35 0.25
CA MET A 210 -3.55 -7.37 1.15
C MET A 210 -4.67 -8.26 0.63
N ASN A 211 -5.01 -8.16 -0.66
CA ASN A 211 -6.00 -9.03 -1.28
C ASN A 211 -5.57 -10.51 -1.25
N SER A 212 -4.28 -10.80 -1.46
CA SER A 212 -3.73 -12.15 -1.34
C SER A 212 -3.81 -12.68 0.09
N ILE A 213 -3.59 -11.84 1.11
CA ILE A 213 -3.77 -12.21 2.53
C ILE A 213 -5.24 -12.57 2.79
N VAL A 214 -6.20 -11.76 2.33
CA VAL A 214 -7.64 -12.03 2.49
C VAL A 214 -8.03 -13.33 1.78
N LEU A 215 -7.55 -13.54 0.56
CA LEU A 215 -7.83 -14.76 -0.20
C LEU A 215 -7.31 -16.00 0.54
N VAL A 216 -6.05 -15.95 0.99
CA VAL A 216 -5.46 -17.01 1.81
C VAL A 216 -6.23 -17.21 3.10
N ALA A 217 -6.67 -16.13 3.76
CA ALA A 217 -7.44 -16.22 4.99
C ALA A 217 -8.76 -16.95 4.80
N ILE A 218 -9.50 -16.66 3.72
CA ILE A 218 -10.76 -17.35 3.38
C ILE A 218 -10.49 -18.83 3.16
N PHE A 219 -9.52 -19.18 2.31
CA PHE A 219 -9.21 -20.58 2.03
C PHE A 219 -8.69 -21.34 3.25
N ASN A 220 -7.95 -20.67 4.13
CA ASN A 220 -7.43 -21.25 5.37
C ASN A 220 -8.53 -21.59 6.39
N LEU A 221 -9.76 -21.10 6.21
CA LEU A 221 -10.90 -21.53 7.03
C LEU A 221 -11.43 -22.91 6.61
N PHE A 222 -11.21 -23.32 5.36
CA PHE A 222 -11.77 -24.54 4.80
C PHE A 222 -10.72 -25.63 4.56
N ILE A 223 -9.46 -25.23 4.32
CA ILE A 223 -8.37 -26.15 4.00
C ILE A 223 -7.67 -26.55 5.30
N PRO A 224 -7.72 -27.84 5.69
CA PRO A 224 -6.98 -28.32 6.85
C PRO A 224 -5.47 -28.23 6.60
N GLU A 225 -4.71 -28.17 7.69
CA GLU A 225 -3.25 -28.22 7.65
C GLU A 225 -2.79 -29.52 6.97
N PHE A 226 -1.75 -29.43 6.14
CA PHE A 226 -1.22 -30.58 5.42
C PHE A 226 0.25 -30.79 5.76
N THR A 227 0.61 -32.03 6.03
CA THR A 227 1.97 -32.42 6.42
C THR A 227 2.72 -32.97 5.21
N ILE A 228 3.88 -32.40 4.88
CA ILE A 228 4.79 -32.92 3.85
C ILE A 228 6.16 -33.14 4.48
N ALA A 229 6.68 -34.37 4.41
CA ALA A 229 8.03 -34.73 4.85
C ALA A 229 8.41 -34.17 6.24
N SER A 230 7.54 -34.39 7.22
CA SER A 230 7.67 -33.94 8.63
C SER A 230 7.47 -32.46 8.89
N PHE A 231 7.16 -31.66 7.87
CA PHE A 231 6.80 -30.25 8.02
C PHE A 231 5.30 -30.06 7.87
N GLU A 232 4.70 -29.35 8.83
CA GLU A 232 3.31 -28.90 8.75
C GLU A 232 3.26 -27.59 7.97
N PHE A 233 2.52 -27.61 6.86
CA PHE A 233 2.29 -26.45 6.03
C PHE A 233 0.82 -26.03 6.12
N ASN A 234 0.62 -24.72 6.19
CA ASN A 234 -0.67 -24.09 6.02
C ASN A 234 -0.58 -23.01 4.93
N LEU A 235 -1.71 -22.47 4.48
CA LEU A 235 -1.72 -21.47 3.42
C LEU A 235 -0.99 -20.17 3.81
N PRO A 236 -1.11 -19.66 5.06
CA PRO A 236 -0.28 -18.55 5.53
C PRO A 236 1.22 -18.79 5.43
N TYR A 237 1.70 -20.03 5.65
CA TYR A 237 3.10 -20.40 5.44
C TYR A 237 3.51 -20.19 3.99
N ILE A 238 2.75 -20.75 3.04
CA ILE A 238 3.06 -20.62 1.60
C ILE A 238 3.09 -19.15 1.18
N LEU A 239 2.12 -18.36 1.68
CA LEU A 239 2.04 -16.93 1.43
C LEU A 239 3.32 -16.20 1.86
N VAL A 240 3.79 -16.47 3.08
CA VAL A 240 5.00 -15.85 3.62
C VAL A 240 6.25 -16.27 2.86
N VAL A 241 6.39 -17.54 2.48
CA VAL A 241 7.50 -18.00 1.64
C VAL A 241 7.49 -17.29 0.28
N PHE A 242 6.32 -17.22 -0.36
CA PHE A 242 6.17 -16.58 -1.66
C PHE A 242 6.60 -15.11 -1.62
N TYR A 243 6.14 -14.35 -0.61
CA TYR A 243 6.51 -12.94 -0.47
C TYR A 243 7.94 -12.74 0.05
N GLY A 244 8.43 -13.64 0.91
CA GLY A 244 9.80 -13.65 1.40
C GLY A 244 10.85 -13.85 0.30
N LEU A 245 10.47 -14.45 -0.82
CA LEU A 245 11.31 -14.62 -2.02
C LEU A 245 11.04 -13.55 -3.09
N SER A 246 9.77 -13.21 -3.34
CA SER A 246 9.41 -12.29 -4.43
C SER A 246 9.68 -10.82 -4.11
N CYS A 247 9.40 -10.35 -2.88
CA CYS A 247 9.65 -8.95 -2.50
C CYS A 247 11.14 -8.54 -2.60
N PRO A 248 12.12 -9.30 -2.07
CA PRO A 248 13.53 -8.92 -2.23
C PRO A 248 13.97 -8.95 -3.69
N LEU A 249 13.52 -9.94 -4.47
CA LEU A 249 13.79 -10.00 -5.91
C LEU A 249 13.29 -8.73 -6.63
N VAL A 250 12.07 -8.29 -6.34
CA VAL A 250 11.49 -7.07 -6.91
C VAL A 250 12.29 -5.84 -6.48
N PHE A 251 12.68 -5.75 -5.21
CA PHE A 251 13.50 -4.65 -4.71
C PHE A 251 14.84 -4.56 -5.45
N PHE A 252 15.63 -5.65 -5.48
CA PHE A 252 16.94 -5.67 -6.12
C PHE A 252 16.86 -5.43 -7.62
N ALA A 253 15.86 -6.00 -8.30
CA ALA A 253 15.66 -5.75 -9.72
C ALA A 253 15.26 -4.29 -10.01
N LYS A 254 14.41 -3.67 -9.17
CA LYS A 254 14.07 -2.24 -9.29
C LYS A 254 15.30 -1.36 -9.06
N LEU A 255 16.09 -1.66 -8.02
CA LEU A 255 17.33 -0.95 -7.70
C LEU A 255 18.34 -1.04 -8.84
N ALA A 256 18.63 -2.24 -9.33
CA ALA A 256 19.56 -2.47 -10.43
C ALA A 256 19.10 -1.80 -11.74
N TYR A 257 17.80 -1.84 -12.03
CA TYR A 257 17.22 -1.16 -13.19
C TYR A 257 17.41 0.36 -13.10
N PHE A 258 17.10 0.98 -11.96
CA PHE A 258 17.24 2.42 -11.76
C PHE A 258 18.71 2.87 -11.88
N ILE A 259 19.64 2.13 -11.27
CA ILE A 259 21.08 2.42 -11.35
C ILE A 259 21.57 2.29 -12.80
N ARG A 260 21.23 1.19 -13.48
CA ARG A 260 21.70 0.93 -14.85
C ARG A 260 21.17 1.91 -15.88
N THR A 261 19.93 2.38 -15.70
CA THR A 261 19.27 3.25 -16.68
C THR A 261 19.45 4.73 -16.43
N ARG A 262 20.18 5.12 -15.36
CA ARG A 262 20.17 6.51 -14.87
C ARG A 262 18.75 7.05 -14.76
N GLY A 263 17.87 6.20 -14.20
CA GLY A 263 16.43 6.43 -14.17
C GLY A 263 16.06 7.68 -13.38
N MET A 264 16.88 8.02 -12.38
CA MET A 264 16.73 9.22 -11.56
C MET A 264 16.89 10.50 -12.37
N GLU A 265 17.96 10.61 -13.17
CA GLU A 265 18.21 11.78 -14.00
C GLU A 265 17.14 11.92 -15.08
N LYS A 266 16.75 10.80 -15.70
CA LYS A 266 15.70 10.78 -16.72
C LYS A 266 14.36 11.28 -16.15
N GLU A 267 13.89 10.67 -15.06
CA GLU A 267 12.61 11.03 -14.43
C GLU A 267 12.63 12.50 -13.91
N PHE A 268 13.77 12.96 -13.40
CA PHE A 268 13.94 14.36 -13.00
C PHE A 268 13.81 15.31 -14.21
N SER A 269 14.50 15.02 -15.32
CA SER A 269 14.45 15.84 -16.55
C SER A 269 13.08 15.82 -17.25
N ASP A 270 12.35 14.72 -17.12
CA ASP A 270 10.99 14.58 -17.66
C ASP A 270 9.98 15.43 -16.86
N THR A 271 10.25 15.67 -15.58
CA THR A 271 9.34 16.38 -14.66
C THR A 271 9.70 17.85 -14.48
N PHE A 272 11.00 18.15 -14.43
CA PHE A 272 11.53 19.47 -14.11
C PHE A 272 12.38 19.99 -15.25
N ASP A 273 12.15 21.25 -15.61
CA ASP A 273 13.05 22.03 -16.45
C ASP A 273 13.88 22.92 -15.52
N VAL A 274 15.18 22.71 -15.51
CA VAL A 274 16.11 23.46 -14.66
C VAL A 274 16.81 24.50 -15.53
N CYS A 275 16.64 25.78 -15.19
CA CYS A 275 17.35 26.90 -15.82
C CYS A 275 18.32 27.55 -14.83
#